data_AF-A0A3L7PI17-F1
#
_entry.id   AF-A0A3L7PI17-F1
#
_cell.length_a   1.000
_cell.length_b   1.000
_cell.length_c   1.000
_cell.angle_alpha   90.00
_cell.angle_beta   90.00
_cell.angle_gamma   90.00
#
_symmetry.space_group_name_H-M   'P 1'
#
loop_
_entity.id
_entity.type
_entity.pdbx_description
1 polymer ?
#
loop_
_entity_poly.entity_id
_entity_poly.type
_entity_poly.pdbx_seq_one_letter_code
_entity_poly.pdbx_strand_id
1 'polypeptide(L)'
;MAKVSTACIQTRKITQKTCGQECVEWAIGLLEDGHDSHYLRLLIGMSPPFNHFEVASYRDGLLKELGFNKFDPAAWICEYSREQMQKVLKGELDLIETLQEVSFLHESNGYIRGIQNFYLLLIAYEELNELSQQWTWPGATLENIHSIIQAEMKKYVDSHRQGWNKP
;
A
#
# COMPACT_ATOMS: atom_id res chain seq x y z
N MET A 1 14.40 6.10 -8.79
CA MET A 1 13.08 5.43 -8.79
C MET A 1 12.76 4.98 -7.38
N ALA A 2 11.52 5.13 -6.93
CA ALA A 2 11.11 4.57 -5.65
C ALA A 2 11.10 3.03 -5.77
N LYS A 3 11.80 2.35 -4.85
CA LYS A 3 11.85 0.88 -4.82
C LYS A 3 10.45 0.31 -4.53
N VAL A 4 10.01 -0.65 -5.35
CA VAL A 4 8.73 -1.35 -5.13
C VAL A 4 8.86 -2.22 -3.88
N SER A 5 7.96 -2.05 -2.93
CA SER A 5 7.98 -2.78 -1.65
C SER A 5 7.30 -4.14 -1.74
N THR A 6 7.64 -5.05 -0.82
CA THR A 6 6.93 -6.33 -0.67
C THR A 6 5.46 -6.12 -0.32
N ALA A 7 5.11 -5.09 0.46
CA ALA A 7 3.72 -4.77 0.80
C ALA A 7 2.90 -4.36 -0.44
N CYS A 8 3.52 -3.62 -1.37
CA CYS A 8 2.92 -3.33 -2.68
C CYS A 8 2.66 -4.62 -3.47
N ILE A 9 3.65 -5.50 -3.60
CA ILE A 9 3.49 -6.76 -4.35
C ILE A 9 2.43 -7.68 -3.73
N GLN A 10 2.40 -7.78 -2.41
CA GLN A 10 1.38 -8.56 -1.70
C GLN A 10 -0.02 -7.95 -1.86
N THR A 11 -0.16 -6.63 -1.69
CA THR A 11 -1.45 -5.95 -1.87
C THR A 11 -1.97 -6.12 -3.30
N ARG A 12 -1.11 -5.98 -4.32
CA ARG A 12 -1.49 -6.22 -5.72
C ARG A 12 -1.94 -7.66 -5.96
N LYS A 13 -1.27 -8.64 -5.34
CA LYS A 13 -1.69 -10.04 -5.39
C LYS A 13 -3.08 -10.23 -4.76
N ILE A 14 -3.31 -9.65 -3.58
CA ILE A 14 -4.60 -9.72 -2.86
C ILE A 14 -5.72 -9.12 -3.71
N THR A 15 -5.50 -7.95 -4.30
CA THR A 15 -6.47 -7.24 -5.13
C THR A 15 -6.50 -7.71 -6.59
N GLN A 16 -5.84 -8.83 -6.93
CA GLN A 16 -5.75 -9.40 -8.27
C GLN A 16 -5.29 -8.41 -9.36
N LYS A 17 -4.50 -7.40 -9.00
CA LYS A 17 -3.89 -6.47 -9.96
C LYS A 17 -2.78 -7.19 -10.72
N THR A 18 -2.68 -6.91 -12.02
CA THR A 18 -1.61 -7.46 -12.85
C THR A 18 -0.24 -6.98 -12.34
N CYS A 19 0.77 -7.82 -12.52
CA CYS A 19 2.15 -7.47 -12.21
C CYS A 19 2.99 -7.67 -13.47
N GLY A 20 3.87 -6.70 -13.76
CA GLY A 20 4.84 -6.77 -14.84
C GLY A 20 6.15 -6.15 -14.38
N GLN A 21 6.43 -4.94 -14.85
CA GLN A 21 7.63 -4.18 -14.51
C GLN A 21 7.82 -4.03 -12.99
N GLU A 22 6.74 -3.84 -12.23
CA GLU A 22 6.82 -3.62 -10.78
C GLU A 22 7.33 -4.88 -10.03
N CYS A 23 7.02 -6.08 -10.52
CA CYS A 23 7.55 -7.32 -9.96
C CYS A 23 9.05 -7.47 -10.24
N VAL A 24 9.51 -7.02 -11.41
CA VAL A 24 10.93 -7.02 -11.77
C VAL A 24 11.68 -6.00 -10.91
N GLU A 25 11.16 -4.78 -10.75
CA GLU A 25 11.75 -3.74 -9.90
C GLU A 25 11.81 -4.15 -8.43
N TRP A 26 10.77 -4.82 -7.94
CA TRP A 26 10.78 -5.42 -6.60
C TRP A 26 11.89 -6.48 -6.46
N ALA A 27 12.02 -7.38 -7.43
CA ALA A 27 13.05 -8.42 -7.41
C ALA A 27 14.48 -7.82 -7.48
N ILE A 28 14.69 -6.79 -8.30
CA ILE A 28 15.96 -6.03 -8.33
C ILE A 28 16.23 -5.43 -6.95
N GLY A 29 15.23 -4.80 -6.33
CA GLY A 29 15.38 -4.24 -5.00
C GLY A 29 15.73 -5.30 -3.94
N LEU A 30 15.18 -6.51 -4.04
CA LEU A 30 15.56 -7.62 -3.15
C LEU A 30 17.01 -8.08 -3.38
N LEU A 31 17.48 -8.09 -4.63
CA LEU A 31 18.87 -8.39 -4.95
C LEU A 31 19.83 -7.36 -4.36
N GLU A 32 19.49 -6.08 -4.47
CA GLU A 32 20.25 -4.98 -3.87
C GLU A 32 20.33 -5.07 -2.33
N ASP A 33 19.30 -5.65 -1.70
CA ASP A 33 19.29 -5.94 -0.26
C ASP A 33 20.07 -7.21 0.12
N GLY A 34 20.69 -7.90 -0.85
CA GLY A 34 21.50 -9.10 -0.64
C GLY A 34 20.72 -10.42 -0.68
N HIS A 35 19.45 -10.42 -1.11
CA HIS A 35 18.72 -11.66 -1.34
C HIS A 35 19.07 -12.27 -2.71
N ASP A 36 19.30 -13.57 -2.77
CA ASP A 36 19.51 -14.29 -4.03
C ASP A 36 18.84 -15.67 -3.96
N SER A 37 17.91 -15.92 -4.87
CA SER A 37 17.10 -17.15 -4.91
C SER A 37 16.73 -17.52 -6.35
N HIS A 38 16.10 -18.68 -6.54
CA HIS A 38 15.78 -19.16 -7.89
C HIS A 38 14.74 -18.26 -8.58
N TYR A 39 13.60 -18.01 -7.92
CA TYR A 39 12.54 -17.21 -8.54
C TYR A 39 12.88 -15.72 -8.64
N LEU A 40 13.75 -15.21 -7.75
CA LEU A 40 14.30 -13.86 -7.86
C LEU A 40 15.09 -13.68 -9.16
N ARG A 41 16.00 -14.61 -9.48
CA ARG A 41 16.78 -14.55 -10.72
C ARG A 41 15.91 -14.67 -11.97
N LEU A 42 14.86 -15.49 -11.91
CA LEU A 42 13.89 -15.60 -13.00
C LEU A 42 13.16 -14.26 -13.25
N LEU A 43 12.70 -13.58 -12.19
CA LEU A 43 12.02 -12.28 -12.32
C LEU A 43 12.94 -11.19 -12.88
N ILE A 44 14.17 -11.08 -12.38
CA ILE A 44 15.13 -10.05 -12.85
C ILE A 44 15.50 -10.27 -14.32
N GLY A 45 15.52 -11.52 -14.79
CA GLY A 45 15.79 -11.85 -16.19
C GLY A 45 14.66 -11.51 -17.15
N MET A 46 13.48 -11.09 -16.67
CA MET A 46 12.35 -10.78 -17.54
C MET A 46 12.48 -9.41 -18.18
N SER A 47 12.05 -9.31 -19.44
CA SER A 47 11.95 -8.05 -20.19
C SER A 47 10.58 -7.90 -20.83
N PRO A 48 10.10 -6.67 -21.10
CA PRO A 48 8.87 -6.47 -21.87
C PRO A 48 8.94 -7.11 -23.27
N PRO A 49 7.80 -7.57 -23.83
CA PRO A 49 6.47 -7.59 -23.23
C PRO A 49 6.33 -8.68 -22.16
N PHE A 50 5.68 -8.34 -21.04
CA PHE A 50 5.51 -9.28 -19.93
C PHE A 50 4.31 -10.20 -20.14
N ASN A 51 4.51 -11.50 -19.98
CA ASN A 51 3.42 -12.46 -19.84
C ASN A 51 2.91 -12.44 -18.39
N HIS A 52 1.66 -12.01 -18.18
CA HIS A 52 1.10 -11.87 -16.85
C HIS A 52 1.13 -13.18 -16.03
N PHE A 53 0.82 -14.32 -16.65
CA PHE A 53 0.77 -15.61 -15.96
C PHE A 53 2.17 -16.08 -15.54
N GLU A 54 3.17 -15.84 -16.37
CA GLU A 54 4.56 -16.17 -16.08
C GLU A 54 5.10 -15.29 -14.93
N VAL A 55 4.92 -13.96 -15.01
CA VAL A 55 5.32 -13.03 -13.95
C VAL A 55 4.62 -13.38 -12.63
N ALA A 56 3.31 -13.68 -12.67
CA ALA A 56 2.55 -14.06 -11.48
C ALA A 56 3.08 -15.37 -10.86
N SER A 57 3.41 -16.37 -11.68
CA SER A 57 4.01 -17.63 -11.23
C SER A 57 5.35 -17.40 -10.54
N TYR A 58 6.22 -16.58 -11.12
CA TYR A 58 7.53 -16.29 -10.53
C TYR A 58 7.43 -15.42 -9.28
N ARG A 59 6.54 -14.44 -9.26
CA ARG A 59 6.20 -13.67 -8.05
C ARG A 59 5.76 -14.61 -6.92
N ASP A 60 4.85 -15.53 -7.19
CA ASP A 60 4.31 -16.43 -6.17
C ASP A 60 5.36 -17.43 -5.66
N GLY A 61 6.23 -17.90 -6.56
CA GLY A 61 7.42 -18.68 -6.19
C GLY A 61 8.37 -17.91 -5.28
N LEU A 62 8.69 -16.66 -5.62
CA LEU A 62 9.57 -15.82 -4.81
C LEU A 62 8.97 -15.49 -3.44
N LEU A 63 7.68 -15.13 -3.39
CA LEU A 63 6.99 -14.90 -2.11
C LEU A 63 7.08 -16.14 -1.20
N LYS A 64 6.94 -17.35 -1.77
CA LYS A 64 7.09 -18.60 -1.02
C LYS A 64 8.53 -18.81 -0.53
N GLU A 65 9.53 -18.53 -1.36
CA GLU A 65 10.96 -18.60 -0.97
C GLU A 65 11.29 -17.65 0.18
N LEU A 66 10.69 -16.46 0.20
CA LEU A 66 10.87 -15.46 1.25
C LEU A 66 10.11 -15.79 2.55
N GLY A 67 9.47 -16.96 2.64
CA GLY A 67 8.68 -17.35 3.82
C GLY A 67 7.32 -16.66 3.89
N PHE A 68 6.94 -15.90 2.87
CA PHE A 68 5.60 -15.40 2.71
C PHE A 68 4.74 -16.49 2.04
N ASN A 69 4.40 -17.57 2.79
CA ASN A 69 3.29 -18.48 2.46
C ASN A 69 2.06 -18.47 3.41
N LYS A 70 2.13 -17.86 4.61
CA LYS A 70 1.01 -17.72 5.56
C LYS A 70 0.81 -16.25 5.92
N PHE A 71 -0.24 -15.59 5.43
CA PHE A 71 -0.51 -14.16 5.73
C PHE A 71 -1.95 -13.92 6.12
N ASP A 72 -2.09 -12.87 6.92
CA ASP A 72 -3.31 -12.08 7.01
C ASP A 72 -3.31 -11.04 5.87
N PRO A 73 -4.22 -11.11 4.89
CA PRO A 73 -4.36 -10.11 3.84
C PRO A 73 -4.57 -8.69 4.39
N ALA A 74 -5.27 -8.55 5.52
CA ALA A 74 -5.54 -7.24 6.11
C ALA A 74 -4.25 -6.58 6.58
N ALA A 75 -3.31 -7.35 7.14
CA ALA A 75 -2.03 -6.83 7.61
C ALA A 75 -1.16 -6.26 6.46
N TRP A 76 -1.13 -6.92 5.30
CA TRP A 76 -0.39 -6.42 4.13
C TRP A 76 -1.00 -5.16 3.54
N ILE A 77 -2.34 -5.08 3.52
CA ILE A 77 -3.04 -3.87 3.09
C ILE A 77 -2.75 -2.72 4.05
N CYS A 78 -2.80 -2.96 5.37
CA CYS A 78 -2.44 -1.97 6.37
C CYS A 78 -1.00 -1.47 6.22
N GLU A 79 -0.05 -2.36 5.94
CA GLU A 79 1.36 -1.99 5.71
C GLU A 79 1.54 -1.20 4.41
N TYR A 80 0.87 -1.60 3.33
CA TYR A 80 0.87 -0.85 2.08
C TYR A 80 0.29 0.55 2.27
N SER A 81 -0.85 0.67 2.94
CA SER A 81 -1.45 1.96 3.30
C SER A 81 -0.49 2.82 4.12
N ARG A 82 0.21 2.23 5.09
CA ARG A 82 1.25 2.92 5.90
C ARG A 82 2.36 3.49 5.01
N GLU A 83 2.87 2.71 4.07
CA GLU A 83 3.92 3.14 3.14
C GLU A 83 3.45 4.28 2.24
N GLN A 84 2.22 4.24 1.71
CA GLN A 84 1.69 5.34 0.89
C GLN A 84 1.52 6.62 1.73
N MET A 85 0.97 6.51 2.94
CA MET A 85 0.86 7.65 3.86
C MET A 85 2.24 8.25 4.20
N GLN A 86 3.26 7.40 4.38
CA GLN A 86 4.62 7.87 4.61
C GLN A 86 5.17 8.68 3.42
N LYS A 87 4.84 8.30 2.19
CA LYS A 87 5.21 9.06 0.98
C LYS A 87 4.45 10.39 0.90
N VAL A 88 3.16 10.41 1.24
CA VAL A 88 2.39 11.66 1.37
C VAL A 88 3.04 12.62 2.37
N LEU A 89 3.42 12.13 3.55
CA LEU A 89 4.07 12.93 4.59
C LEU A 89 5.46 13.46 4.18
N LYS A 90 6.09 12.88 3.16
CA LYS A 90 7.34 13.35 2.55
C LYS A 90 7.12 14.26 1.33
N GLY A 91 5.87 14.47 0.92
CA GLY A 91 5.53 15.23 -0.29
C GLY A 91 5.77 14.47 -1.60
N GLU A 92 5.86 13.14 -1.55
CA GLU A 92 6.11 12.28 -2.71
C GLU A 92 4.82 11.82 -3.41
N LEU A 93 3.67 11.86 -2.70
CA LEU A 93 2.34 11.52 -3.21
C LEU A 93 1.31 12.57 -2.80
N ASP A 94 0.22 12.64 -3.57
CA ASP A 94 -0.92 13.50 -3.26
C ASP A 94 -1.72 12.97 -2.05
N LEU A 95 -2.15 13.89 -1.19
CA LEU A 95 -2.86 13.58 0.05
C LEU A 95 -4.23 12.94 -0.22
N ILE A 96 -5.00 13.50 -1.14
CA ILE A 96 -6.40 13.12 -1.38
C ILE A 96 -6.47 11.87 -2.25
N GLU A 97 -5.63 11.77 -3.29
CA GLU A 97 -5.54 10.54 -4.10
C GLU A 97 -5.14 9.34 -3.24
N THR A 98 -4.18 9.52 -2.33
CA THR A 98 -3.79 8.46 -1.39
C THR A 98 -4.92 8.12 -0.41
N LEU A 99 -5.65 9.12 0.08
CA LEU A 99 -6.79 8.91 0.97
C LEU A 99 -7.90 8.10 0.28
N GLN A 100 -8.17 8.39 -1.00
CA GLN A 100 -9.10 7.63 -1.83
C GLN A 100 -8.64 6.18 -2.03
N GLU A 101 -7.36 5.95 -2.35
CA GLU A 101 -6.83 4.59 -2.51
C GLU A 101 -6.96 3.77 -1.22
N VAL A 102 -6.58 4.35 -0.07
CA VAL A 102 -6.67 3.68 1.23
C VAL A 102 -8.13 3.36 1.58
N SER A 103 -9.05 4.30 1.31
CA SER A 103 -10.48 4.11 1.54
C SER A 103 -11.06 3.02 0.63
N PHE A 104 -10.66 2.97 -0.64
CA PHE A 104 -11.02 1.89 -1.54
C PHE A 104 -10.52 0.53 -1.05
N LEU A 105 -9.28 0.46 -0.56
CA LEU A 105 -8.71 -0.77 0.01
C LEU A 105 -9.47 -1.23 1.27
N HIS A 106 -9.95 -0.28 2.08
CA HIS A 106 -10.81 -0.58 3.23
C HIS A 106 -12.10 -1.28 2.79
N GLU A 107 -12.86 -0.69 1.87
CA GLU A 107 -14.17 -1.22 1.44
C GLU A 107 -14.05 -2.52 0.65
N SER A 108 -13.16 -2.55 -0.35
CA SER A 108 -13.02 -3.68 -1.28
C SER A 108 -12.48 -4.97 -0.65
N ASN A 109 -11.97 -4.90 0.59
CA ASN A 109 -11.39 -6.04 1.30
C ASN A 109 -12.12 -6.34 2.62
N GLY A 110 -13.43 -6.05 2.69
CA GLY A 110 -14.27 -6.45 3.82
C GLY A 110 -14.18 -5.52 5.03
N TYR A 111 -14.02 -4.22 4.79
CA TYR A 111 -13.98 -3.17 5.82
C TYR A 111 -12.84 -3.37 6.82
N ILE A 112 -11.60 -3.34 6.31
CA ILE A 112 -10.39 -3.52 7.13
C ILE A 112 -10.32 -2.46 8.24
N ARG A 113 -10.50 -2.89 9.48
CA ARG A 113 -10.58 -2.00 10.65
C ARG A 113 -9.33 -1.14 10.86
N GLY A 114 -8.15 -1.68 10.55
CA GLY A 114 -6.87 -0.98 10.77
C GLY A 114 -6.77 0.36 10.04
N ILE A 115 -7.48 0.52 8.92
CA ILE A 115 -7.46 1.73 8.08
C ILE A 115 -8.82 2.44 8.01
N GLN A 116 -9.77 2.07 8.86
CA GLN A 116 -11.14 2.62 8.85
C GLN A 116 -11.19 4.14 9.01
N ASN A 117 -10.30 4.72 9.83
CA ASN A 117 -10.29 6.17 10.06
C ASN A 117 -10.11 6.97 8.76
N PHE A 118 -9.37 6.42 7.79
CA PHE A 118 -9.09 7.08 6.52
C PHE A 118 -10.32 7.12 5.61
N TYR A 119 -11.14 6.08 5.66
CA TYR A 119 -12.46 6.08 5.01
C TYR A 119 -13.38 7.14 5.61
N LEU A 120 -13.45 7.24 6.94
CA LEU A 120 -14.26 8.26 7.63
C LEU A 120 -13.79 9.69 7.33
N LEU A 121 -12.47 9.89 7.22
CA LEU A 121 -11.89 11.17 6.83
C LEU A 121 -12.18 11.53 5.37
N LEU A 122 -12.20 10.54 4.47
CA LEU A 122 -12.59 10.79 3.07
C LEU A 122 -14.03 11.27 2.99
N ILE A 123 -14.96 10.59 3.69
CA ILE A 123 -16.36 11.03 3.76
C ILE A 123 -16.45 12.46 4.28
N ALA A 124 -15.79 12.77 5.40
CA ALA A 124 -15.82 14.12 5.97
C ALA A 124 -15.26 15.17 4.99
N TYR A 125 -14.22 14.82 4.24
CA TYR A 125 -13.64 15.69 3.20
C TYR A 125 -14.62 15.91 2.03
N GLU A 126 -15.26 14.87 1.52
CA GLU A 126 -16.22 14.96 0.42
C GLU A 126 -17.46 15.77 0.85
N GLU A 127 -18.04 15.47 2.02
CA GLU A 127 -19.16 16.21 2.59
C GLU A 127 -18.85 17.70 2.76
N LEU A 128 -17.67 18.05 3.28
CA LEU A 128 -17.25 19.45 3.41
C LEU A 128 -17.16 20.15 2.05
N ASN A 129 -16.63 19.49 1.02
CA ASN A 129 -16.50 20.09 -0.31
C ASN A 129 -17.84 20.25 -1.03
N GLU A 130 -18.77 19.31 -0.84
CA GLU A 130 -20.07 19.33 -1.50
C GLU A 130 -21.11 20.17 -0.75
N LEU A 131 -21.11 20.09 0.57
CA LEU A 131 -22.18 20.59 1.44
C LEU A 131 -21.72 21.69 2.39
N SER A 132 -20.40 21.97 2.47
CA SER A 132 -19.80 22.88 3.47
C SER A 132 -20.08 22.48 4.92
N GLN A 133 -20.50 21.23 5.17
CA GLN A 133 -20.78 20.63 6.47
C GLN A 133 -20.43 19.14 6.44
N GLN A 134 -20.14 18.54 7.59
CA GLN A 134 -19.90 17.10 7.72
C GLN A 134 -20.38 16.59 9.08
N TRP A 135 -20.64 15.29 9.18
CA TRP A 135 -21.13 14.65 10.42
C TRP A 135 -20.18 13.56 10.96
N THR A 136 -19.16 13.22 10.19
CA THR A 136 -18.36 12.02 10.41
C THR A 136 -17.16 12.26 11.33
N TRP A 137 -16.55 13.45 11.28
CA TRP A 137 -15.32 13.76 12.02
C TRP A 137 -15.46 15.04 12.86
N PRO A 138 -15.72 14.93 14.18
CA PRO A 138 -15.95 16.10 15.03
C PRO A 138 -14.83 17.14 14.95
N GLY A 139 -15.19 18.39 14.67
CA GLY A 139 -14.25 19.52 14.57
C GLY A 139 -13.57 19.69 13.22
N ALA A 140 -13.83 18.83 12.23
CA ALA A 140 -13.35 19.04 10.87
C ALA A 140 -14.14 20.14 10.14
N THR A 141 -13.41 21.03 9.50
CA THR A 141 -13.89 22.14 8.66
C THR A 141 -13.10 22.19 7.35
N LEU A 142 -13.57 22.95 6.36
CA LEU A 142 -12.87 23.13 5.08
C LEU A 142 -11.43 23.65 5.27
N GLU A 143 -11.22 24.51 6.27
CA GLU A 143 -9.93 25.13 6.56
C GLU A 143 -8.92 24.17 7.20
N ASN A 144 -9.39 23.13 7.92
CA ASN A 144 -8.53 22.28 8.73
C ASN A 144 -8.50 20.80 8.31
N ILE A 145 -9.41 20.34 7.45
CA ILE A 145 -9.56 18.92 7.10
C ILE A 145 -8.26 18.32 6.55
N HIS A 146 -7.53 19.05 5.70
CA HIS A 146 -6.23 18.61 5.17
C HIS A 146 -5.20 18.37 6.30
N SER A 147 -5.15 19.27 7.28
CA SER A 147 -4.25 19.15 8.44
C SER A 147 -4.65 17.99 9.35
N ILE A 148 -5.96 17.74 9.53
CA ILE A 148 -6.47 16.60 10.28
C ILE A 148 -6.06 15.29 9.60
N ILE A 149 -6.25 15.16 8.28
CA ILE A 149 -5.87 13.97 7.53
C ILE A 149 -4.37 13.69 7.69
N GLN A 150 -3.52 14.71 7.49
CA GLN A 150 -2.08 14.57 7.66
C GLN A 150 -1.69 14.19 9.10
N ALA A 151 -2.35 14.75 10.11
CA ALA A 151 -2.11 14.41 11.50
C ALA A 151 -2.48 12.94 11.81
N GLU A 152 -3.60 12.45 11.29
CA GLU A 152 -4.01 11.05 11.45
C GLU A 152 -3.09 10.09 10.68
N MET A 153 -2.68 10.43 9.45
CA MET A 153 -1.65 9.68 8.71
C MET A 153 -0.36 9.59 9.52
N LYS A 154 0.09 10.70 10.11
CA LYS A 154 1.30 10.74 10.94
C LYS A 154 1.16 9.84 12.17
N LYS A 155 0.06 9.91 12.90
CA LYS A 155 -0.21 9.04 14.05
C LYS A 155 -0.22 7.56 13.66
N TYR A 156 -0.83 7.23 12.53
CA TYR A 156 -0.88 5.86 12.02
C TYR A 156 0.52 5.34 11.64
N VAL A 157 1.30 6.12 10.89
CA VAL A 157 2.67 5.77 10.50
C VAL A 157 3.57 5.62 11.73
N ASP A 158 3.47 6.51 12.72
CA ASP A 158 4.30 6.45 13.93
C ASP A 158 3.91 5.27 14.84
N SER A 159 2.62 4.89 14.93
CA SER A 159 2.17 3.75 15.72
C SER A 159 2.51 2.39 15.11
N HIS A 160 2.75 2.33 13.79
CA HIS A 160 3.10 1.12 13.05
C HIS A 160 4.58 1.13 12.59
N ARG A 161 5.46 1.83 13.30
CA ARG A 161 6.90 1.93 12.98
C ARG A 161 7.67 0.61 12.98
N GLN A 162 7.09 -0.48 13.49
CA GLN A 162 7.66 -1.81 13.35
C GLN A 162 7.24 -2.37 11.98
N GLY A 163 7.99 -2.01 10.95
CA GLY A 163 7.95 -2.75 9.69
C GLY A 163 8.15 -4.23 9.99
N TRP A 164 7.37 -5.09 9.33
CA TRP A 164 7.45 -6.54 9.51
C TRP A 164 8.91 -6.98 9.37
N ASN A 165 9.55 -7.34 10.50
CA ASN A 165 10.92 -7.81 10.50
C ASN A 165 11.00 -8.99 9.53
N LYS A 166 11.85 -8.85 8.51
CA LYS A 166 12.23 -9.95 7.60
C LYS A 166 12.56 -11.18 8.46
N PRO A 167 12.07 -12.39 8.12
CA PRO A 167 12.71 -13.60 8.65
C PRO A 167 14.21 -13.62 8.30
#